data_AF-A0A8S9YN40-F1
#
_entry.id   AF-A0A8S9YN40-F1
#
_cell.length_a   1.000
_cell.length_b   1.000
_cell.length_c   1.000
_cell.angle_alpha   90.00
_cell.angle_beta   90.00
_cell.angle_gamma   90.00
#
_symmetry.space_group_name_H-M   'P 1'
#
loop_
_entity.id
_entity.type
_entity.pdbx_description
1 polymer ?
#
loop_
_entity_poly.entity_id
_entity_poly.type
_entity_poly.pdbx_seq_one_letter_code
_entity_poly.pdbx_strand_id
1 'polypeptide(L)'
;MTFTYLVGVWIAGVVLGNWLSETLFRVCMNRQLSLLLFLSFIPTYSSRVVELNESFLQIVHDGPWLVNFYASWCGYCRRLAPTYEDVSNRLAELGSPIKVGRLDASSHRGLGRHFSVTGFPTIKYIDREVIVQYDGDRSTRNIVSFALRAHGSAVKVITSRADLERNVTFFGSDPFYVLINPRESALTTTFYDAAERFRLLAWFLSIPKNILPTRLAKLLKSEDSTKDEIVVFKDSDVLVYPYNEGNGRPQHLFGWILRERYPVFGRFELSDLWEFGVSELSVSDASTETTTTDSEPTPKQPLYRLVALFLVRTPHTDEPVTTRFLEMGRTLAERRLKYLVNNYLFGWSDATADVSELAMVDLAVPSLVVVDPVTQQVYLNPNQTVVNGLFTLEPEVAVSFFMAVTEGRVKAIGGNSFLTRLRRLGRKLVSDLLAFAYAYPMAAFLMISIPSLLASFVCYLCCCLDERYDEPMADESVKELMKPMDDASMTVHRESTSSTRRGQSVFSRSTKQYSELGPVDSKEVVDEKHAAYQEWKKNR
;
A
#
# COMPACT_ATOMS: atom_id res chain seq x y z
N MET A 1 -54.65 -20.31 -76.26
CA MET A 1 -54.51 -20.02 -74.81
C MET A 1 -53.08 -19.63 -74.37
N THR A 2 -52.09 -19.58 -75.26
CA THR A 2 -50.67 -19.37 -74.88
C THR A 2 -50.18 -17.91 -74.89
N PHE A 3 -50.81 -17.01 -75.66
CA PHE A 3 -50.30 -15.64 -75.85
C PHE A 3 -50.63 -14.70 -74.67
N THR A 4 -51.78 -14.86 -74.03
CA THR A 4 -52.22 -14.01 -72.89
C THR A 4 -51.42 -14.26 -71.61
N TYR A 5 -50.96 -15.49 -71.38
CA TYR A 5 -50.14 -15.83 -70.21
C TYR A 5 -48.75 -15.18 -70.23
N LEU A 6 -48.10 -15.10 -71.41
CA LEU A 6 -46.76 -14.51 -71.54
C LEU A 6 -46.74 -13.01 -71.28
N VAL A 7 -47.76 -12.27 -71.73
CA VAL A 7 -47.88 -10.82 -71.47
C VAL A 7 -48.14 -10.53 -69.99
N GLY A 8 -48.99 -11.34 -69.33
CA GLY A 8 -49.26 -11.20 -67.89
C GLY A 8 -48.02 -11.39 -67.01
N VAL A 9 -47.20 -12.41 -67.31
CA VAL A 9 -45.95 -12.67 -66.57
C VAL A 9 -44.93 -11.55 -66.78
N TRP A 10 -44.84 -10.97 -67.98
CA TRP A 10 -43.89 -9.90 -68.27
C TRP A 10 -44.26 -8.58 -67.54
N ILE A 11 -45.54 -8.21 -67.55
CA ILE A 11 -46.04 -7.03 -66.82
C ILE A 11 -45.87 -7.21 -65.31
N ALA A 12 -46.18 -8.39 -64.77
CA ALA A 12 -45.97 -8.69 -63.35
C ALA A 12 -44.48 -8.56 -62.96
N GLY A 13 -43.56 -9.08 -63.79
CA GLY A 13 -42.11 -8.98 -63.56
C GLY A 13 -41.60 -7.54 -63.53
N VAL A 14 -42.05 -6.68 -64.45
CA VAL A 14 -41.63 -5.26 -64.50
C VAL A 14 -42.18 -4.46 -63.30
N VAL A 15 -43.43 -4.71 -62.91
CA VAL A 15 -44.03 -4.03 -61.74
C VAL A 15 -43.38 -4.48 -60.42
N LEU A 16 -43.13 -5.78 -60.25
CA LEU A 16 -42.40 -6.30 -59.08
C LEU A 16 -40.96 -5.79 -59.02
N GLY A 17 -40.27 -5.72 -60.17
CA GLY A 17 -38.89 -5.20 -60.25
C GLY A 17 -38.76 -3.75 -59.81
N ASN A 18 -39.66 -2.87 -60.28
CA ASN A 18 -39.66 -1.46 -59.87
C ASN A 18 -40.07 -1.28 -58.39
N TRP A 19 -41.03 -2.07 -57.89
CA TRP A 19 -41.45 -1.98 -56.48
C TRP A 19 -40.35 -2.43 -55.51
N LEU A 20 -39.59 -3.47 -55.86
CA LEU A 20 -38.42 -3.93 -55.12
C LEU A 20 -37.26 -2.91 -55.16
N SER A 21 -37.05 -2.22 -56.29
CA SER A 21 -35.96 -1.23 -56.38
C SER A 21 -36.24 0.01 -55.52
N GLU A 22 -37.46 0.57 -55.55
CA GLU A 22 -37.81 1.73 -54.72
C GLU A 22 -37.83 1.42 -53.21
N THR A 23 -38.31 0.23 -52.82
CA THR A 23 -38.35 -0.17 -51.40
C THR A 23 -36.95 -0.46 -50.87
N LEU A 24 -36.09 -1.15 -51.62
CA LEU A 24 -34.69 -1.38 -51.21
C LEU A 24 -33.88 -0.06 -51.15
N PHE A 25 -34.10 0.87 -52.08
CA PHE A 25 -33.41 2.16 -52.07
C PHE A 25 -33.84 3.02 -50.87
N ARG A 26 -35.15 3.08 -50.56
CA ARG A 26 -35.66 3.78 -49.37
C ARG A 26 -35.17 3.16 -48.06
N VAL A 27 -35.13 1.82 -47.96
CA VAL A 27 -34.65 1.12 -46.75
C VAL A 27 -33.14 1.32 -46.54
N CYS A 28 -32.31 1.26 -47.60
CA CYS A 28 -30.88 1.56 -47.48
C CYS A 28 -30.62 3.01 -47.07
N MET A 29 -31.29 3.97 -47.69
CA MET A 29 -31.07 5.40 -47.42
C MET A 29 -31.47 5.78 -45.98
N ASN A 30 -32.58 5.24 -45.46
CA ASN A 30 -32.99 5.48 -44.06
C ASN A 30 -32.02 4.82 -43.05
N ARG A 31 -31.47 3.65 -43.38
CA ARG A 31 -30.51 2.95 -42.50
C ARG A 31 -29.15 3.67 -42.46
N GLN A 32 -28.71 4.25 -43.58
CA GLN A 32 -27.52 5.11 -43.62
C GLN A 32 -27.72 6.46 -42.91
N LEU A 33 -28.88 7.12 -43.07
CA LEU A 33 -29.18 8.35 -42.31
C LEU A 33 -29.20 8.12 -40.80
N SER A 34 -29.77 7.01 -40.35
CA SER A 34 -29.81 6.64 -38.92
C SER A 34 -28.41 6.35 -38.36
N LEU A 35 -27.54 5.67 -39.12
CA LEU A 35 -26.13 5.47 -38.76
C LEU A 35 -25.33 6.79 -38.70
N LEU A 36 -25.57 7.71 -39.63
CA LEU A 36 -24.92 9.03 -39.64
C LEU A 36 -25.39 9.90 -38.46
N LEU A 37 -26.67 9.85 -38.10
CA LEU A 37 -27.18 10.52 -36.90
C LEU A 37 -26.62 9.91 -35.60
N PHE A 38 -26.46 8.58 -35.52
CA PHE A 38 -25.81 7.93 -34.37
C PHE A 38 -24.32 8.31 -34.24
N LEU A 39 -23.61 8.44 -35.37
CA LEU A 39 -22.21 8.92 -35.38
C LEU A 39 -22.08 10.39 -34.94
N SER A 40 -23.10 11.21 -35.15
CA SER A 40 -23.13 12.62 -34.66
C SER A 40 -23.37 12.75 -33.15
N PHE A 41 -23.76 11.66 -32.48
CA PHE A 41 -24.09 11.63 -31.05
C PHE A 41 -23.12 10.78 -30.22
N ILE A 42 -21.88 10.60 -30.69
CA ILE A 42 -20.78 10.23 -29.80
C ILE A 42 -20.53 11.44 -28.89
N PRO A 43 -20.77 11.38 -27.56
CA PRO A 43 -20.34 12.44 -26.68
C PRO A 43 -18.81 12.51 -26.76
N THR A 44 -18.29 13.58 -27.34
CA THR A 44 -16.88 13.90 -27.29
C THR A 44 -16.50 14.23 -25.85
N TYR A 45 -16.14 13.19 -25.09
CA TYR A 45 -15.42 13.29 -23.83
C TYR A 45 -14.04 13.89 -24.12
N SER A 46 -14.01 15.21 -24.37
CA SER A 46 -12.79 15.99 -24.40
C SER A 46 -12.27 16.01 -22.96
N SER A 47 -11.21 15.26 -22.69
CA SER A 47 -10.61 15.24 -21.37
C SER A 47 -10.14 16.65 -20.99
N ARG A 48 -10.53 17.09 -19.80
CA ARG A 48 -10.20 18.44 -19.28
C ARG A 48 -8.76 18.59 -18.79
N VAL A 49 -7.92 17.56 -18.98
CA VAL A 49 -6.53 17.51 -18.51
C VAL A 49 -5.67 18.41 -19.39
N VAL A 50 -5.14 19.47 -18.81
CA VAL A 50 -4.27 20.43 -19.50
C VAL A 50 -2.87 19.84 -19.69
N GLU A 51 -2.33 19.88 -20.91
CA GLU A 51 -0.91 19.61 -21.14
C GLU A 51 -0.08 20.80 -20.67
N LEU A 52 0.86 20.56 -19.75
CA LEU A 52 1.74 21.56 -19.19
C LEU A 52 3.11 21.52 -19.88
N ASN A 53 3.80 22.65 -19.90
CA ASN A 53 5.13 22.80 -20.48
C ASN A 53 6.00 23.72 -19.58
N GLU A 54 7.13 24.21 -20.08
CA GLU A 54 8.04 25.09 -19.34
C GLU A 54 7.39 26.39 -18.80
N SER A 55 6.33 26.90 -19.45
CA SER A 55 5.61 28.08 -18.95
C SER A 55 4.72 27.80 -17.74
N PHE A 56 4.61 26.55 -17.27
CA PHE A 56 3.81 26.20 -16.10
C PHE A 56 4.20 27.00 -14.85
N LEU A 57 5.48 27.31 -14.65
CA LEU A 57 5.95 28.14 -13.53
C LEU A 57 5.38 29.56 -13.51
N GLN A 58 4.86 30.05 -14.64
CA GLN A 58 4.21 31.37 -14.73
C GLN A 58 2.76 31.33 -14.26
N ILE A 59 2.07 30.19 -14.43
CA ILE A 59 0.63 30.00 -14.16
C ILE A 59 0.34 29.13 -12.93
N VAL A 60 1.38 28.57 -12.29
CA VAL A 60 1.26 27.72 -11.09
C VAL A 60 0.65 28.48 -9.90
N HIS A 61 0.80 29.80 -9.87
CA HIS A 61 0.23 30.66 -8.83
C HIS A 61 -1.22 31.14 -9.13
N ASP A 62 -1.75 30.89 -10.34
CA ASP A 62 -3.10 31.33 -10.77
C ASP A 62 -4.25 30.51 -10.18
N GLY A 63 -3.97 29.62 -9.22
CA GLY A 63 -4.95 28.79 -8.54
C GLY A 63 -4.48 27.36 -8.29
N PRO A 64 -5.32 26.52 -7.68
CA PRO A 64 -4.98 25.16 -7.32
C PRO A 64 -4.85 24.25 -8.55
N TRP A 65 -3.76 23.49 -8.58
CA TRP A 65 -3.46 22.51 -9.63
C TRP A 65 -3.32 21.10 -9.04
N LEU A 66 -3.88 20.10 -9.71
CA LEU A 66 -3.51 18.70 -9.55
C LEU A 66 -2.70 18.31 -10.79
N VAL A 67 -1.44 17.92 -10.60
CA VAL A 67 -0.50 17.65 -11.70
C VAL A 67 0.01 16.21 -11.66
N ASN A 68 -0.13 15.49 -12.78
CA ASN A 68 0.49 14.19 -13.01
C ASN A 68 1.81 14.38 -13.78
N PHE A 69 2.93 14.19 -13.08
CA PHE A 69 4.26 14.15 -13.64
C PHE A 69 4.52 12.76 -14.23
N TYR A 70 4.68 12.70 -15.55
CA TYR A 70 4.75 11.45 -16.31
C TYR A 70 5.97 11.41 -17.24
N ALA A 71 6.14 10.26 -17.90
CA ALA A 71 7.08 10.07 -18.99
C ALA A 71 6.43 9.27 -20.12
N SER A 72 6.64 9.68 -21.37
CA SER A 72 5.98 9.10 -22.58
C SER A 72 6.21 7.60 -22.78
N TRP A 73 7.38 7.10 -22.36
CA TRP A 73 7.77 5.69 -22.43
C TRP A 73 7.28 4.84 -21.24
N CYS A 74 6.75 5.43 -20.17
CA CYS A 74 6.43 4.69 -18.95
C CYS A 74 5.08 3.95 -19.04
N GLY A 75 5.14 2.61 -18.98
CA GLY A 75 3.95 1.75 -19.04
C GLY A 75 2.94 1.98 -17.90
N TYR A 76 3.40 2.32 -16.70
CA TYR A 76 2.51 2.68 -15.57
C TYR A 76 1.79 4.02 -15.81
N CYS A 77 2.44 4.99 -16.45
CA CYS A 77 1.81 6.26 -16.83
C CYS A 77 0.69 6.04 -17.86
N ARG A 78 0.93 5.18 -18.87
CA ARG A 78 -0.09 4.85 -19.88
C ARG A 78 -1.31 4.15 -19.29
N ARG A 79 -1.13 3.30 -18.27
CA ARG A 79 -2.26 2.68 -17.53
C ARG A 79 -3.04 3.67 -16.68
N LEU A 80 -2.36 4.67 -16.09
CA LEU A 80 -2.98 5.71 -15.28
C LEU A 80 -3.77 6.74 -16.10
N ALA A 81 -3.38 6.99 -17.35
CA ALA A 81 -3.95 8.04 -18.20
C ALA A 81 -5.50 8.09 -18.22
N PRO A 82 -6.25 7.01 -18.56
CA PRO A 82 -7.71 7.08 -18.58
C PRO A 82 -8.32 7.39 -17.21
N THR A 83 -7.81 6.76 -16.15
CA THR A 83 -8.24 7.02 -14.76
C THR A 83 -7.98 8.48 -14.35
N TYR A 84 -6.92 9.10 -14.86
CA TYR A 84 -6.59 10.50 -14.60
C TYR A 84 -7.46 11.48 -15.40
N GLU A 85 -7.96 11.09 -16.57
CA GLU A 85 -8.98 11.84 -17.30
C GLU A 85 -10.33 11.80 -16.55
N ASP A 86 -10.71 10.65 -15.99
CA ASP A 86 -11.90 10.53 -15.13
C ASP A 86 -11.79 11.41 -13.86
N VAL A 87 -10.60 11.55 -13.27
CA VAL A 87 -10.36 12.47 -12.14
C VAL A 87 -10.68 13.90 -12.55
N SER A 88 -10.23 14.31 -13.74
CA SER A 88 -10.51 15.64 -14.28
C SER A 88 -11.99 15.89 -14.55
N ASN A 89 -12.69 14.89 -15.08
CA ASN A 89 -14.13 14.97 -15.30
C ASN A 89 -14.87 15.07 -13.97
N ARG A 90 -14.51 14.25 -12.98
CA ARG A 90 -15.17 14.22 -11.67
C ARG A 90 -14.95 15.48 -10.84
N LEU A 91 -13.76 16.08 -10.90
CA LEU A 91 -13.51 17.38 -10.25
C LEU A 91 -14.35 18.49 -10.90
N ALA A 92 -14.53 18.47 -12.22
CA ALA A 92 -15.40 19.41 -12.92
C ALA A 92 -16.89 19.21 -12.61
N GLU A 93 -17.38 17.96 -12.53
CA GLU A 93 -18.74 17.62 -12.08
C GLU A 93 -19.06 18.15 -10.68
N LEU A 94 -18.08 18.10 -9.78
CA LEU A 94 -18.19 18.59 -8.41
C LEU A 94 -18.05 20.12 -8.31
N GLY A 95 -17.86 20.83 -9.42
CA GLY A 95 -17.65 22.28 -9.45
C GLY A 95 -16.35 22.72 -8.78
N SER A 96 -15.34 21.85 -8.72
CA SER A 96 -14.07 22.14 -8.06
C SER A 96 -13.27 23.19 -8.84
N PRO A 97 -12.60 24.15 -8.16
CA PRO A 97 -11.70 25.10 -8.81
C PRO A 97 -10.34 24.49 -9.17
N ILE A 98 -10.07 23.23 -8.79
CA ILE A 98 -8.80 22.53 -9.02
C ILE A 98 -8.63 22.24 -10.51
N LYS A 99 -7.63 22.88 -11.12
CA LYS A 99 -7.22 22.63 -12.51
C LYS A 99 -6.45 21.32 -12.57
N VAL A 100 -6.79 20.41 -13.47
CA VAL A 100 -6.07 19.13 -13.65
C VAL A 100 -5.14 19.24 -14.84
N GLY A 101 -3.87 18.91 -14.63
CA GLY A 101 -2.84 18.98 -15.66
C GLY A 101 -1.90 17.78 -15.66
N ARG A 102 -1.15 17.61 -16.75
CA ARG A 102 -0.10 16.60 -16.87
C ARG A 102 1.16 17.23 -17.46
N LEU A 103 2.32 16.76 -17.00
CA LEU A 103 3.62 17.28 -17.43
C LEU A 103 4.55 16.10 -17.76
N ASP A 104 5.07 16.04 -18.99
CA ASP A 104 6.20 15.17 -19.30
C ASP A 104 7.49 15.73 -18.66
N ALA A 105 7.82 15.25 -17.47
CA ALA A 105 9.02 15.66 -16.75
C ALA A 105 10.28 14.88 -17.19
N SER A 106 10.13 13.86 -18.06
CA SER A 106 11.27 13.21 -18.70
C SER A 106 11.84 14.06 -19.84
N SER A 107 10.97 14.77 -20.54
CA SER A 107 11.29 15.83 -21.50
C SER A 107 11.69 17.13 -20.77
N HIS A 108 10.85 17.61 -19.83
CA HIS A 108 11.08 18.85 -19.09
C HIS A 108 11.83 18.63 -17.76
N ARG A 109 13.08 18.16 -17.84
CA ARG A 109 13.87 17.75 -16.65
C ARG A 109 14.08 18.86 -15.61
N GLY A 110 14.10 20.13 -16.03
CA GLY A 110 14.20 21.28 -15.12
C GLY A 110 13.01 21.37 -14.17
N LEU A 111 11.79 21.25 -14.72
CA LEU A 111 10.56 21.21 -13.92
C LEU A 111 10.48 19.96 -13.05
N GLY A 112 10.88 18.80 -13.57
CA GLY A 112 10.95 17.56 -12.79
C GLY A 112 11.82 17.70 -11.53
N ARG A 113 12.96 18.38 -11.64
CA ARG A 113 13.82 18.71 -10.49
C ARG A 113 13.17 19.75 -9.56
N HIS A 114 12.60 20.82 -10.11
CA HIS A 114 11.95 21.88 -9.32
C HIS A 114 10.82 21.33 -8.42
N PHE A 115 9.99 20.42 -8.95
CA PHE A 115 8.93 19.77 -8.20
C PHE A 115 9.37 18.49 -7.46
N SER A 116 10.67 18.21 -7.35
CA SER A 116 11.23 17.03 -6.67
C SER A 116 10.56 15.71 -7.11
N VAL A 117 10.56 15.46 -8.42
CA VAL A 117 10.03 14.24 -9.04
C VAL A 117 11.18 13.23 -9.24
N THR A 118 11.13 12.12 -8.50
CA THR A 118 12.18 11.08 -8.49
C THR A 118 11.81 9.82 -9.29
N GLY A 119 10.54 9.69 -9.70
CA GLY A 119 10.02 8.54 -10.45
C GLY A 119 8.71 8.88 -11.16
N PHE A 120 8.11 7.90 -11.85
CA PHE A 120 6.91 8.11 -12.67
C PHE A 120 5.91 6.94 -12.55
N PRO A 121 4.58 7.20 -12.53
CA PRO A 121 3.94 8.51 -12.43
C PRO A 121 3.94 9.04 -10.97
N THR A 122 4.13 10.35 -10.83
CA THR A 122 4.02 11.06 -9.55
C THR A 122 2.90 12.10 -9.66
N ILE A 123 1.90 12.03 -8.80
CA ILE A 123 0.81 13.02 -8.74
C ILE A 123 1.11 13.98 -7.59
N LYS A 124 0.99 15.30 -7.83
CA LYS A 124 1.07 16.32 -6.77
C LYS A 124 -0.08 17.30 -6.84
N TYR A 125 -0.62 17.69 -5.70
CA TYR A 125 -1.41 18.91 -5.54
C TYR A 125 -0.46 20.08 -5.34
N ILE A 126 -0.71 21.19 -6.02
CA ILE A 126 0.11 22.40 -6.01
C ILE A 126 -0.81 23.61 -5.91
N ASP A 127 -0.67 24.40 -4.87
CA ASP A 127 -1.41 25.65 -4.69
C ASP A 127 -0.49 26.69 -4.03
N ARG A 128 -0.02 27.64 -4.84
CA ARG A 128 1.03 28.62 -4.48
C ARG A 128 2.30 27.89 -4.00
N GLU A 129 2.60 27.95 -2.70
CA GLU A 129 3.76 27.32 -2.07
C GLU A 129 3.45 25.91 -1.52
N VAL A 130 2.16 25.54 -1.44
CA VAL A 130 1.71 24.26 -0.90
C VAL A 130 1.84 23.19 -1.98
N ILE A 131 2.92 22.41 -1.93
CA ILE A 131 3.15 21.23 -2.79
C ILE A 131 2.98 19.96 -1.94
N VAL A 132 1.98 19.15 -2.26
CA VAL A 132 1.67 17.89 -1.57
C VAL A 132 1.70 16.75 -2.56
N GLN A 133 2.50 15.72 -2.31
CA GLN A 133 2.51 14.50 -3.13
C GLN A 133 1.35 13.58 -2.75
N TYR A 134 0.83 12.86 -3.74
CA TYR A 134 -0.13 11.78 -3.54
C TYR A 134 0.57 10.42 -3.63
N ASP A 135 0.51 9.65 -2.54
CA ASP A 135 1.14 8.34 -2.40
C ASP A 135 0.12 7.19 -2.22
N GLY A 136 -1.18 7.47 -2.37
CA GLY A 136 -2.26 6.48 -2.26
C GLY A 136 -2.52 5.67 -3.54
N ASP A 137 -3.53 4.81 -3.48
CA ASP A 137 -3.98 3.99 -4.61
C ASP A 137 -4.43 4.84 -5.80
N ARG A 138 -4.15 4.39 -7.01
CA ARG A 138 -4.39 5.22 -8.20
C ARG A 138 -5.83 5.17 -8.72
N SER A 139 -6.83 4.98 -7.86
CA SER A 139 -8.24 5.03 -8.25
C SER A 139 -8.75 6.47 -8.44
N THR A 140 -9.72 6.65 -9.34
CA THR A 140 -10.37 7.95 -9.58
C THR A 140 -10.89 8.57 -8.30
N ARG A 141 -11.56 7.77 -7.45
CA ARG A 141 -12.16 8.22 -6.19
C ARG A 141 -11.09 8.78 -5.25
N ASN A 142 -10.00 8.04 -5.02
CA ASN A 142 -9.07 8.40 -3.96
C ASN A 142 -8.13 9.54 -4.37
N ILE A 143 -7.81 9.67 -5.66
CA ILE A 143 -7.16 10.87 -6.21
C ILE A 143 -8.07 12.11 -6.09
N VAL A 144 -9.37 12.00 -6.43
CA VAL A 144 -10.35 13.11 -6.28
C VAL A 144 -10.50 13.51 -4.81
N SER A 145 -10.68 12.54 -3.91
CA SER A 145 -10.77 12.77 -2.47
C SER A 145 -9.50 13.44 -1.91
N PHE A 146 -8.31 13.00 -2.33
CA PHE A 146 -7.05 13.66 -1.98
C PHE A 146 -7.01 15.11 -2.45
N ALA A 147 -7.33 15.39 -3.71
CA ALA A 147 -7.28 16.74 -4.27
C ALA A 147 -8.22 17.70 -3.51
N LEU A 148 -9.43 17.24 -3.20
CA LEU A 148 -10.41 18.01 -2.43
C LEU A 148 -10.00 18.22 -0.96
N ARG A 149 -9.35 17.23 -0.33
CA ARG A 149 -8.74 17.38 1.01
C ARG A 149 -7.53 18.31 1.03
N ALA A 150 -6.72 18.29 -0.02
CA ALA A 150 -5.54 19.14 -0.17
C ALA A 150 -5.92 20.61 -0.40
N HIS A 151 -7.03 20.87 -1.10
CA HIS A 151 -7.57 22.21 -1.37
C HIS A 151 -8.47 22.78 -0.27
N GLY A 152 -9.30 21.95 0.36
CA GLY A 152 -10.28 22.39 1.36
C GLY A 152 -9.67 22.87 2.68
N SER A 153 -10.46 23.62 3.45
CA SER A 153 -10.16 23.87 4.87
C SER A 153 -10.12 22.56 5.64
N ALA A 154 -9.24 22.44 6.63
CA ALA A 154 -9.07 21.21 7.38
C ALA A 154 -10.37 20.72 8.05
N VAL A 155 -11.14 21.65 8.62
CA VAL A 155 -12.50 21.41 9.09
C VAL A 155 -13.51 22.07 8.13
N LYS A 156 -14.52 21.30 7.72
CA LYS A 156 -15.65 21.78 6.93
C LYS A 156 -16.85 22.11 7.84
N VAL A 157 -17.15 23.39 8.01
CA VAL A 157 -18.33 23.83 8.77
C VAL A 157 -19.59 23.57 7.94
N ILE A 158 -20.58 22.89 8.53
CA ILE A 158 -21.84 22.53 7.87
C ILE A 158 -22.95 23.42 8.40
N THR A 159 -23.59 24.17 7.52
CA THR A 159 -24.64 25.16 7.86
C THR A 159 -26.05 24.74 7.45
N SER A 160 -26.21 23.72 6.59
CA SER A 160 -27.53 23.16 6.25
C SER A 160 -27.55 21.62 6.25
N ARG A 161 -28.75 21.05 6.40
CA ARG A 161 -28.96 19.60 6.32
C ARG A 161 -28.70 19.04 4.91
N ALA A 162 -29.05 19.79 3.87
CA ALA A 162 -28.75 19.41 2.49
C ALA A 162 -27.24 19.33 2.25
N ASP A 163 -26.44 20.20 2.88
CA ASP A 163 -24.98 20.11 2.80
C ASP A 163 -24.45 18.89 3.55
N LEU A 164 -25.00 18.58 4.74
CA LEU A 164 -24.65 17.37 5.47
C LEU A 164 -24.90 16.12 4.61
N GLU A 165 -26.10 16.00 4.04
CA GLU A 165 -26.49 14.86 3.19
C GLU A 165 -25.55 14.71 1.98
N ARG A 166 -25.25 15.80 1.25
CA ARG A 166 -24.30 15.76 0.12
C ARG A 166 -22.89 15.30 0.53
N ASN A 167 -22.40 15.72 1.70
CA ASN A 167 -21.10 15.27 2.21
C ASN A 167 -21.12 13.79 2.61
N VAL A 168 -22.15 13.35 3.34
CA VAL A 168 -22.31 11.93 3.73
C VAL A 168 -22.37 11.01 2.50
N THR A 169 -23.15 11.38 1.48
CA THR A 169 -23.21 10.61 0.22
C THR A 169 -21.88 10.61 -0.54
N PHE A 170 -21.11 11.70 -0.49
CA PHE A 170 -19.78 11.76 -1.11
C PHE A 170 -18.75 10.89 -0.37
N PHE A 171 -18.73 10.94 0.97
CA PHE A 171 -17.84 10.12 1.79
C PHE A 171 -18.19 8.63 1.69
N GLY A 172 -19.47 8.24 1.62
CA GLY A 172 -19.87 6.84 1.51
C GLY A 172 -19.37 6.01 2.71
N SER A 173 -18.48 5.05 2.46
CA SER A 173 -17.83 4.24 3.51
C SER A 173 -16.57 4.89 4.13
N ASP A 174 -16.03 5.98 3.56
CA ASP A 174 -14.82 6.62 4.10
C ASP A 174 -15.11 7.20 5.50
N PRO A 175 -14.30 6.90 6.53
CA PRO A 175 -14.49 7.48 7.84
C PRO A 175 -14.36 9.01 7.86
N PHE A 176 -15.25 9.68 8.58
CA PHE A 176 -15.22 11.12 8.77
C PHE A 176 -15.52 11.53 10.22
N TYR A 177 -14.77 12.50 10.69
CA TYR A 177 -14.81 13.02 12.06
C TYR A 177 -15.70 14.25 12.12
N VAL A 178 -16.51 14.34 13.17
CA VAL A 178 -17.46 15.43 13.36
C VAL A 178 -17.33 15.97 14.77
N LEU A 179 -17.05 17.27 14.87
CA LEU A 179 -17.25 18.04 16.09
C LEU A 179 -18.70 18.54 16.14
N ILE A 180 -19.47 18.02 17.08
CA ILE A 180 -20.86 18.37 17.32
C ILE A 180 -20.90 19.49 18.37
N ASN A 181 -21.70 20.53 18.09
CA ASN A 181 -21.92 21.66 19.00
C ASN A 181 -20.62 22.43 19.36
N PRO A 182 -19.83 22.90 18.35
CA PRO A 182 -18.54 23.55 18.56
C PRO A 182 -18.64 24.80 19.46
N ARG A 183 -17.72 24.93 20.43
CA ARG A 183 -17.68 26.05 21.40
C ARG A 183 -16.24 26.35 21.81
N GLU A 184 -16.03 27.40 22.59
CA GLU A 184 -14.73 27.73 23.16
C GLU A 184 -14.35 26.72 24.25
N SER A 185 -13.72 25.61 23.83
CA SER A 185 -13.28 24.52 24.72
C SER A 185 -11.91 23.98 24.32
N ALA A 186 -11.21 23.34 25.28
CA ALA A 186 -9.97 22.63 25.01
C ALA A 186 -10.15 21.48 23.99
N LEU A 187 -11.32 20.81 24.03
CA LEU A 187 -11.66 19.73 23.11
C LEU A 187 -11.86 20.25 21.67
N THR A 188 -12.56 21.37 21.51
CA THR A 188 -12.76 22.03 20.21
C THR A 188 -11.43 22.50 19.62
N THR A 189 -10.57 23.17 20.39
CA THR A 189 -9.24 23.61 19.90
C THR A 189 -8.35 22.42 19.51
N THR A 190 -8.33 21.35 20.32
CA THR A 190 -7.60 20.11 19.99
C THR A 190 -8.14 19.44 18.72
N PHE A 191 -9.46 19.52 18.45
CA PHE A 191 -10.05 19.00 17.22
C PHE A 191 -9.60 19.77 15.98
N TYR A 192 -9.55 21.11 16.03
CA TYR A 192 -9.05 21.93 14.91
C TYR A 192 -7.57 21.67 14.63
N ASP A 193 -6.72 21.55 15.66
CA ASP A 193 -5.30 21.18 15.52
C ASP A 193 -5.12 19.77 14.93
N ALA A 194 -5.90 18.80 15.41
CA ALA A 194 -5.90 17.45 14.84
C ALA A 194 -6.41 17.41 13.39
N ALA A 195 -7.39 18.25 13.04
CA ALA A 195 -7.86 18.40 11.68
C ALA A 195 -6.77 18.96 10.76
N GLU A 196 -6.09 20.05 11.13
CA GLU A 196 -4.99 20.63 10.33
C GLU A 196 -3.87 19.59 10.11
N ARG A 197 -3.51 18.86 11.16
CA ARG A 197 -2.48 17.81 11.10
C ARG A 197 -2.85 16.62 10.21
N PHE A 198 -4.14 16.25 10.16
CA PHE A 198 -4.60 15.03 9.47
C PHE A 198 -5.50 15.29 8.26
N ARG A 199 -5.65 16.54 7.81
CA ARG A 199 -6.53 16.95 6.70
C ARG A 199 -6.35 16.14 5.42
N LEU A 200 -5.13 15.63 5.16
CA LEU A 200 -4.82 14.82 3.97
C LEU A 200 -5.24 13.34 4.12
N LEU A 201 -5.36 12.85 5.35
CA LEU A 201 -5.67 11.46 5.68
C LEU A 201 -7.17 11.23 5.94
N ALA A 202 -7.85 12.19 6.58
CA ALA A 202 -9.22 12.05 7.02
C ALA A 202 -10.06 13.32 6.78
N TRP A 203 -11.37 13.16 6.78
CA TRP A 203 -12.33 14.26 6.66
C TRP A 203 -12.75 14.76 8.05
N PHE A 204 -12.72 16.08 8.27
CA PHE A 204 -13.21 16.70 9.50
C PHE A 204 -14.32 17.70 9.20
N LEU A 205 -15.38 17.64 10.00
CA LEU A 205 -16.55 18.47 9.86
C LEU A 205 -16.91 19.09 11.22
N SER A 206 -17.55 20.24 11.18
CA SER A 206 -18.16 20.85 12.36
C SER A 206 -19.64 21.07 12.12
N ILE A 207 -20.48 20.56 13.02
CA ILE A 207 -21.95 20.58 12.88
C ILE A 207 -22.58 21.25 14.11
N PRO A 208 -23.30 22.38 13.95
CA PRO A 208 -24.11 22.94 15.01
C PRO A 208 -25.33 22.07 15.29
N LYS A 209 -25.73 22.01 16.57
CA LYS A 209 -26.72 21.04 17.09
C LYS A 209 -28.09 21.10 16.40
N ASN A 210 -28.49 22.27 15.89
CA ASN A 210 -29.76 22.50 15.20
C ASN A 210 -29.93 21.73 13.88
N ILE A 211 -28.83 21.33 13.21
CA ILE A 211 -28.89 20.60 11.93
C ILE A 211 -29.03 19.08 12.14
N LEU A 212 -28.57 18.61 13.30
CA LEU A 212 -28.34 17.19 13.61
C LEU A 212 -29.61 16.33 13.36
N PRO A 213 -29.51 15.22 12.61
CA PRO A 213 -30.63 14.32 12.40
C PRO A 213 -31.17 13.73 13.72
N THR A 214 -32.50 13.65 13.87
CA THR A 214 -33.17 13.22 15.10
C THR A 214 -32.73 11.83 15.60
N ARG A 215 -32.40 10.91 14.69
CA ARG A 215 -31.86 9.58 15.01
C ARG A 215 -30.49 9.67 15.69
N LEU A 216 -29.65 10.57 15.21
CA LEU A 216 -28.28 10.79 15.65
C LEU A 216 -28.26 11.47 17.03
N ALA A 217 -29.08 12.51 17.20
CA ALA A 217 -29.29 13.15 18.51
C ALA A 217 -29.76 12.17 19.61
N LYS A 218 -30.55 11.15 19.26
CA LYS A 218 -30.95 10.08 20.20
C LYS A 218 -29.80 9.10 20.52
N LEU A 219 -28.94 8.78 19.56
CA LEU A 219 -27.83 7.84 19.74
C LEU A 219 -26.74 8.37 20.67
N LEU A 220 -26.51 9.68 20.67
CA LEU A 220 -25.51 10.33 21.53
C LEU A 220 -25.88 10.31 23.02
N LYS A 221 -27.15 10.02 23.36
CA LYS A 221 -27.66 10.00 24.76
C LYS A 221 -27.35 11.27 25.56
N SER A 222 -27.20 12.42 24.89
CA SER A 222 -26.85 13.69 25.54
C SER A 222 -28.05 14.25 26.32
N GLU A 223 -28.28 13.75 27.55
CA GLU A 223 -29.16 14.39 28.53
C GLU A 223 -28.65 15.79 28.85
N ASP A 224 -27.32 15.95 28.99
CA ASP A 224 -26.67 17.24 28.97
C ASP A 224 -26.71 17.84 27.56
N SER A 225 -27.67 18.74 27.33
CA SER A 225 -27.81 19.45 26.05
C SER A 225 -26.61 20.36 25.72
N THR A 226 -25.67 20.50 26.66
CA THR A 226 -24.66 21.55 26.82
C THR A 226 -23.22 21.02 26.77
N LYS A 227 -22.96 19.88 26.13
CA LYS A 227 -21.61 19.37 25.86
C LYS A 227 -21.25 19.42 24.37
N ASP A 228 -19.96 19.49 24.09
CA ASP A 228 -19.36 19.43 22.75
C ASP A 228 -18.68 18.08 22.61
N GLU A 229 -19.01 17.37 21.52
CA GLU A 229 -18.72 15.95 21.37
C GLU A 229 -18.01 15.73 20.04
N ILE A 230 -16.94 14.93 20.07
CA ILE A 230 -16.30 14.42 18.85
C ILE A 230 -16.83 13.03 18.59
N VAL A 231 -17.24 12.80 17.35
CA VAL A 231 -17.65 11.48 16.89
C VAL A 231 -16.96 11.15 15.57
N VAL A 232 -16.81 9.86 15.27
CA VAL A 232 -16.43 9.37 13.93
C VAL A 232 -17.57 8.55 13.38
N PHE A 233 -17.97 8.88 12.15
CA PHE A 233 -18.88 8.09 11.35
C PHE A 233 -18.06 7.19 10.46
N LYS A 234 -18.42 5.91 10.39
CA LYS A 234 -17.86 4.98 9.43
C LYS A 234 -18.85 3.88 9.08
N ASP A 235 -18.95 3.59 7.79
CA ASP A 235 -19.96 2.72 7.20
C ASP A 235 -21.40 3.10 7.64
N SER A 236 -21.99 2.36 8.58
CA SER A 236 -23.34 2.62 9.12
C SER A 236 -23.37 2.94 10.61
N ASP A 237 -22.22 3.19 11.22
CA ASP A 237 -22.07 3.26 12.67
C ASP A 237 -21.33 4.53 13.15
N VAL A 238 -21.52 4.86 14.43
CA VAL A 238 -21.07 6.10 15.07
C VAL A 238 -20.32 5.77 16.35
N LEU A 239 -19.05 6.16 16.43
CA LEU A 239 -18.27 6.09 17.65
C LEU A 239 -18.11 7.47 18.27
N VAL A 240 -18.46 7.58 19.55
CA VAL A 240 -18.16 8.77 20.37
C VAL A 240 -16.74 8.65 20.90
N TYR A 241 -15.98 9.75 20.81
CA TYR A 241 -14.65 9.86 21.41
C TYR A 241 -14.77 9.79 22.95
N PRO A 242 -14.06 8.88 23.65
CA PRO A 242 -14.22 8.64 25.08
C PRO A 242 -13.51 9.71 25.94
N TYR A 243 -13.95 10.96 25.83
CA TYR A 243 -13.40 12.08 26.59
C TYR A 243 -13.84 12.05 28.07
N ASN A 244 -12.87 12.00 28.99
CA ASN A 244 -13.08 12.15 30.43
C ASN A 244 -12.38 13.41 30.93
N GLU A 245 -13.14 14.42 31.33
CA GLU A 245 -12.64 15.71 31.84
C GLU A 245 -11.72 15.56 33.08
N GLY A 246 -11.98 14.55 33.92
CA GLY A 246 -11.32 14.35 35.22
C GLY A 246 -9.81 14.08 35.18
N ASN A 247 -9.24 13.72 34.02
CA ASN A 247 -7.80 13.43 33.89
C ASN A 247 -6.97 14.64 33.39
N GLY A 248 -7.58 15.81 33.22
CA GLY A 248 -6.88 17.08 32.91
C GLY A 248 -6.18 17.16 31.54
N ARG A 249 -6.22 16.09 30.74
CA ARG A 249 -5.72 16.05 29.35
C ARG A 249 -6.73 15.27 28.49
N PRO A 250 -7.10 15.76 27.29
CA PRO A 250 -7.83 14.94 26.33
C PRO A 250 -6.99 13.70 25.98
N GLN A 251 -7.54 12.51 26.21
CA GLN A 251 -6.89 11.22 25.91
C GLN A 251 -6.45 11.20 24.45
N HIS A 252 -5.15 11.40 24.19
CA HIS A 252 -4.53 11.64 22.87
C HIS A 252 -5.47 11.56 21.67
N LEU A 253 -6.23 12.64 21.41
CA LEU A 253 -7.24 12.69 20.33
C LEU A 253 -6.62 12.29 18.99
N PHE A 254 -5.37 12.71 18.75
CA PHE A 254 -4.60 12.33 17.56
C PHE A 254 -4.45 10.82 17.40
N GLY A 255 -4.18 10.11 18.50
CA GLY A 255 -4.05 8.66 18.50
C GLY A 255 -5.39 7.96 18.24
N TRP A 256 -6.47 8.44 18.84
CA TRP A 256 -7.81 7.92 18.56
C TRP A 256 -8.25 8.16 17.10
N ILE A 257 -7.93 9.32 16.52
CA ILE A 257 -8.15 9.60 15.10
C ILE A 257 -7.37 8.60 14.24
N LEU A 258 -6.05 8.48 14.42
CA LEU A 258 -5.23 7.54 13.63
C LEU A 258 -5.72 6.08 13.76
N ARG A 259 -6.14 5.67 14.97
CA ARG A 259 -6.72 4.36 15.26
C ARG A 259 -8.05 4.10 14.52
N GLU A 260 -8.93 5.09 14.46
CA GLU A 260 -10.29 4.92 13.94
C GLU A 260 -10.48 5.33 12.48
N ARG A 261 -9.41 5.81 11.80
CA ARG A 261 -9.43 6.33 10.41
C ARG A 261 -9.81 5.30 9.34
N TYR A 262 -9.83 4.02 9.71
CA TYR A 262 -10.15 2.91 8.84
C TYR A 262 -11.64 2.52 8.94
N PRO A 263 -12.29 2.15 7.82
CA PRO A 263 -13.66 1.66 7.82
C PRO A 263 -13.82 0.40 8.68
N VAL A 264 -15.06 0.04 9.01
CA VAL A 264 -15.35 -1.16 9.82
C VAL A 264 -15.00 -2.42 9.05
N PHE A 265 -15.23 -2.42 7.73
CA PHE A 265 -14.80 -3.50 6.82
C PHE A 265 -14.47 -2.97 5.42
N GLY A 266 -13.20 -2.58 5.22
CA GLY A 266 -12.71 -2.01 3.97
C GLY A 266 -11.78 -2.92 3.15
N ARG A 267 -11.38 -2.44 1.97
CA ARG A 267 -10.25 -2.97 1.20
C ARG A 267 -8.95 -2.47 1.84
N PHE A 268 -7.95 -3.34 1.98
CA PHE A 268 -6.59 -2.95 2.42
C PHE A 268 -5.52 -3.47 1.46
N GLU A 269 -4.52 -2.64 1.19
CA GLU A 269 -3.23 -2.99 0.59
C GLU A 269 -2.19 -3.25 1.70
N LEU A 270 -1.08 -3.91 1.40
CA LEU A 270 -0.08 -4.22 2.45
C LEU A 270 0.55 -2.95 3.06
N SER A 271 0.64 -1.86 2.29
CA SER A 271 1.01 -0.52 2.77
C SER A 271 0.12 -0.06 3.92
N ASP A 272 -1.20 -0.21 3.78
CA ASP A 272 -2.19 0.22 4.78
C ASP A 272 -2.02 -0.54 6.09
N LEU A 273 -1.64 -1.83 6.02
CA LEU A 273 -1.37 -2.69 7.17
C LEU A 273 -0.14 -2.20 7.94
N TRP A 274 0.93 -1.78 7.25
CA TRP A 274 2.14 -1.31 7.90
C TRP A 274 1.97 0.10 8.50
N GLU A 275 1.26 0.99 7.83
CA GLU A 275 0.88 2.29 8.39
C GLU A 275 -0.03 2.11 9.63
N PHE A 276 -0.93 1.12 9.60
CA PHE A 276 -1.75 0.75 10.75
C PHE A 276 -0.91 0.33 11.95
N GLY A 277 0.07 -0.56 11.77
CA GLY A 277 0.95 -1.02 12.84
C GLY A 277 1.76 0.11 13.48
N VAL A 278 2.31 1.01 12.67
CA VAL A 278 2.99 2.22 13.17
C VAL A 278 2.03 3.12 13.95
N SER A 279 0.79 3.28 13.46
CA SER A 279 -0.22 4.09 14.15
C SER A 279 -0.60 3.51 15.52
N GLU A 280 -0.88 2.21 15.61
CA GLU A 280 -1.27 1.56 16.87
C GLU A 280 -0.13 1.58 17.90
N LEU A 281 1.13 1.35 17.47
CA LEU A 281 2.30 1.49 18.34
C LEU A 281 2.37 2.89 18.95
N SER A 282 2.20 3.95 18.15
CA SER A 282 2.24 5.34 18.62
C SER A 282 1.12 5.69 19.62
N VAL A 283 -0.04 5.04 19.52
CA VAL A 283 -1.11 5.15 20.54
C VAL A 283 -0.71 4.44 21.83
N SER A 284 -0.04 3.30 21.69
CA SER A 284 0.30 2.41 22.80
C SER A 284 1.45 2.94 23.66
N ASP A 285 2.49 3.51 23.05
CA ASP A 285 3.59 4.18 23.75
C ASP A 285 3.07 5.36 24.58
N ALA A 286 2.19 6.19 23.98
CA ALA A 286 1.54 7.32 24.65
C ALA A 286 0.65 6.93 25.84
N SER A 287 0.24 5.66 25.95
CA SER A 287 -0.49 5.15 27.13
C SER A 287 0.42 4.63 28.25
N THR A 288 1.70 4.37 27.94
CA THR A 288 2.64 3.68 28.83
C THR A 288 3.43 4.65 29.73
N GLU A 289 3.48 5.95 29.40
CA GLU A 289 4.20 6.99 30.17
C GLU A 289 3.63 7.29 31.58
N THR A 290 2.61 6.57 32.04
CA THR A 290 1.86 6.91 33.27
C THR A 290 1.89 5.89 34.42
N THR A 291 2.65 4.80 34.31
CA THR A 291 2.58 3.70 35.31
C THR A 291 3.95 3.21 35.81
N THR A 292 4.72 4.11 36.44
CA THR A 292 5.86 3.71 37.28
C THR A 292 5.37 3.27 38.68
N THR A 293 4.80 2.07 38.77
CA THR A 293 4.61 1.34 40.03
C THR A 293 4.81 -0.16 39.78
N ASP A 294 5.79 -0.74 40.46
CA ASP A 294 6.20 -2.14 40.27
C ASP A 294 5.05 -3.11 40.55
N SER A 295 4.67 -3.91 39.55
CA SER A 295 3.83 -5.10 39.70
C SER A 295 4.12 -6.10 38.57
N GLU A 296 3.93 -7.39 38.86
CA GLU A 296 4.42 -8.52 38.04
C GLU A 296 3.94 -8.53 36.57
N PRO A 297 4.73 -9.12 35.65
CA PRO A 297 4.38 -9.23 34.25
C PRO A 297 3.28 -10.28 34.02
N THR A 298 2.02 -9.84 34.11
CA THR A 298 0.89 -10.59 33.54
C THR A 298 1.05 -10.70 32.01
N PRO A 299 0.55 -11.77 31.37
CA PRO A 299 0.89 -12.09 29.99
C PRO A 299 0.42 -10.98 29.04
N LYS A 300 1.38 -10.43 28.30
CA LYS A 300 1.21 -9.30 27.37
C LYS A 300 0.07 -9.57 26.38
N GLN A 301 -1.08 -8.94 26.60
CA GLN A 301 -1.98 -8.64 25.48
C GLN A 301 -1.21 -7.74 24.50
N PRO A 302 -1.42 -7.88 23.17
CA PRO A 302 -0.77 -7.00 22.23
C PRO A 302 -1.24 -5.56 22.49
N LEU A 303 -0.28 -4.65 22.62
CA LEU A 303 -0.52 -3.20 22.81
C LEU A 303 -1.20 -2.54 21.58
N TYR A 304 -1.36 -3.29 20.49
CA TYR A 304 -1.91 -2.92 19.20
C TYR A 304 -2.85 -4.01 18.67
N ARG A 305 -3.78 -3.64 17.79
CA ARG A 305 -4.66 -4.58 17.08
C ARG A 305 -3.93 -5.33 15.96
N LEU A 306 -4.27 -6.60 15.78
CA LEU A 306 -3.93 -7.40 14.61
C LEU A 306 -4.90 -7.08 13.45
N VAL A 307 -4.61 -7.51 12.22
CA VAL A 307 -5.53 -7.34 11.09
C VAL A 307 -6.08 -8.68 10.62
N ALA A 308 -7.39 -8.88 10.75
CA ALA A 308 -8.13 -9.99 10.17
C ALA A 308 -8.45 -9.69 8.70
N LEU A 309 -7.77 -10.40 7.79
CA LEU A 309 -7.76 -10.12 6.37
C LEU A 309 -8.45 -11.24 5.57
N PHE A 310 -9.44 -10.84 4.79
CA PHE A 310 -10.26 -11.72 3.94
C PHE A 310 -9.70 -11.67 2.50
N LEU A 311 -8.97 -12.71 2.12
CA LEU A 311 -8.30 -12.82 0.83
C LEU A 311 -9.24 -13.38 -0.24
N VAL A 312 -9.34 -12.68 -1.37
CA VAL A 312 -10.29 -12.95 -2.45
C VAL A 312 -9.64 -12.72 -3.83
N ARG A 313 -10.11 -13.38 -4.89
CA ARG A 313 -9.56 -13.22 -6.25
C ARG A 313 -10.35 -12.19 -7.06
N THR A 314 -9.66 -11.23 -7.68
CA THR A 314 -10.27 -10.33 -8.68
C THR A 314 -10.42 -10.99 -10.05
N PRO A 315 -11.49 -10.68 -10.81
CA PRO A 315 -12.64 -9.84 -10.43
C PRO A 315 -13.58 -10.58 -9.46
N HIS A 316 -14.05 -9.89 -8.42
CA HIS A 316 -14.89 -10.46 -7.37
C HIS A 316 -16.39 -10.60 -7.74
N THR A 317 -16.78 -10.13 -8.93
CA THR A 317 -18.15 -9.67 -9.20
C THR A 317 -19.20 -10.76 -9.40
N ASP A 318 -18.79 -12.01 -9.65
CA ASP A 318 -19.71 -13.03 -10.20
C ASP A 318 -19.71 -14.37 -9.41
N GLU A 319 -18.89 -14.49 -8.35
CA GLU A 319 -18.82 -15.73 -7.56
C GLU A 319 -19.59 -15.62 -6.23
N PRO A 320 -20.69 -16.37 -6.03
CA PRO A 320 -21.53 -16.27 -4.83
C PRO A 320 -20.78 -16.68 -3.55
N VAL A 321 -19.75 -17.53 -3.68
CA VAL A 321 -18.86 -17.97 -2.62
C VAL A 321 -18.05 -16.79 -2.06
N THR A 322 -17.46 -15.99 -2.96
CA THR A 322 -16.67 -14.79 -2.61
C THR A 322 -17.57 -13.71 -1.98
N THR A 323 -18.76 -13.47 -2.50
CA THR A 323 -19.72 -12.51 -1.90
C THR A 323 -20.11 -12.90 -0.48
N ARG A 324 -20.47 -14.17 -0.25
CA ARG A 324 -20.80 -14.70 1.08
C ARG A 324 -19.63 -14.60 2.06
N PHE A 325 -18.38 -14.72 1.58
CA PHE A 325 -17.19 -14.54 2.42
C PHE A 325 -17.07 -13.13 2.98
N LEU A 326 -17.21 -12.14 2.10
CA LEU A 326 -17.07 -10.73 2.44
C LEU A 326 -18.25 -10.25 3.30
N GLU A 327 -19.45 -10.78 3.08
CA GLU A 327 -20.62 -10.53 3.93
C GLU A 327 -20.45 -11.12 5.36
N MET A 328 -19.86 -12.31 5.48
CA MET A 328 -19.48 -12.85 6.81
C MET A 328 -18.45 -11.96 7.50
N GLY A 329 -17.42 -11.50 6.78
CA GLY A 329 -16.40 -10.59 7.34
C GLY A 329 -17.00 -9.26 7.81
N ARG A 330 -17.86 -8.66 6.99
CA ARG A 330 -18.62 -7.44 7.33
C ARG A 330 -19.49 -7.64 8.57
N THR A 331 -20.31 -8.68 8.62
CA THR A 331 -21.22 -8.93 9.75
C THR A 331 -20.48 -9.22 11.06
N LEU A 332 -19.30 -9.86 11.01
CA LEU A 332 -18.44 -10.04 12.19
C LEU A 332 -17.87 -8.71 12.70
N ALA A 333 -17.46 -7.82 11.81
CA ALA A 333 -16.95 -6.49 12.16
C ALA A 333 -18.06 -5.57 12.71
N GLU A 334 -19.23 -5.55 12.07
CA GLU A 334 -20.41 -4.77 12.47
C GLU A 334 -21.01 -5.22 13.80
N ARG A 335 -20.94 -6.53 14.15
CA ARG A 335 -21.37 -7.05 15.46
C ARG A 335 -20.61 -6.46 16.64
N ARG A 336 -19.42 -5.87 16.41
CA ARG A 336 -18.58 -5.20 17.42
C ARG A 336 -18.45 -5.95 18.75
N LEU A 337 -18.21 -7.26 18.69
CA LEU A 337 -17.92 -8.04 19.90
C LEU A 337 -16.69 -7.42 20.59
N LYS A 338 -16.83 -7.03 21.87
CA LYS A 338 -15.83 -6.23 22.61
C LYS A 338 -14.41 -6.79 22.50
N TYR A 339 -14.28 -8.12 22.53
CA TYR A 339 -13.01 -8.82 22.35
C TYR A 339 -12.41 -8.61 20.95
N LEU A 340 -13.23 -8.70 19.90
CA LEU A 340 -12.77 -8.52 18.52
C LEU A 340 -12.36 -7.07 18.25
N VAL A 341 -13.18 -6.09 18.63
CA VAL A 341 -12.89 -4.66 18.37
C VAL A 341 -11.64 -4.18 19.09
N ASN A 342 -11.33 -4.75 20.26
CA ASN A 342 -10.13 -4.41 21.02
C ASN A 342 -8.86 -5.01 20.43
N ASN A 343 -8.94 -6.16 19.76
CA ASN A 343 -7.79 -6.95 19.32
C ASN A 343 -7.59 -7.01 17.79
N TYR A 344 -8.61 -6.64 17.00
CA TYR A 344 -8.63 -6.84 15.55
C TYR A 344 -9.19 -5.63 14.78
N LEU A 345 -8.53 -5.29 13.67
CA LEU A 345 -9.08 -4.55 12.54
C LEU A 345 -9.55 -5.55 11.47
N PHE A 346 -10.67 -5.29 10.79
CA PHE A 346 -11.24 -6.20 9.79
C PHE A 346 -11.21 -5.57 8.40
N GLY A 347 -10.83 -6.35 7.39
CA GLY A 347 -10.90 -5.93 5.99
C GLY A 347 -10.62 -7.05 5.01
N TRP A 348 -10.61 -6.73 3.73
CA TRP A 348 -10.38 -7.67 2.65
C TRP A 348 -9.27 -7.19 1.71
N SER A 349 -8.67 -8.13 0.96
CA SER A 349 -7.65 -7.79 -0.03
C SER A 349 -7.65 -8.77 -1.20
N ASP A 350 -7.31 -8.24 -2.37
CA ASP A 350 -7.00 -8.98 -3.60
C ASP A 350 -5.49 -9.21 -3.80
N ALA A 351 -4.65 -8.63 -2.94
CA ALA A 351 -3.18 -8.76 -2.94
C ALA A 351 -2.70 -10.13 -2.42
N THR A 352 -3.32 -11.21 -2.90
CA THR A 352 -3.12 -12.57 -2.35
C THR A 352 -1.72 -13.11 -2.59
N ALA A 353 -1.07 -12.68 -3.69
CA ALA A 353 0.33 -12.97 -3.97
C ALA A 353 1.27 -12.35 -2.93
N ASP A 354 1.06 -11.07 -2.58
CA ASP A 354 1.90 -10.35 -1.61
C ASP A 354 1.75 -10.92 -0.19
N VAL A 355 0.53 -11.32 0.19
CA VAL A 355 0.28 -11.98 1.48
C VAL A 355 0.80 -13.42 1.49
N SER A 356 0.81 -14.12 0.34
CA SER A 356 1.46 -15.44 0.19
C SER A 356 2.99 -15.33 0.31
N GLU A 357 3.60 -14.30 -0.29
CA GLU A 357 5.03 -14.00 -0.15
C GLU A 357 5.38 -13.71 1.31
N LEU A 358 4.54 -12.94 2.00
CA LEU A 358 4.67 -12.63 3.42
C LEU A 358 4.58 -13.88 4.32
N ALA A 359 3.58 -14.73 4.08
CA ALA A 359 3.41 -16.02 4.76
C ALA A 359 4.53 -17.02 4.41
N MET A 360 5.19 -16.83 3.26
CA MET A 360 6.09 -17.79 2.61
C MET A 360 5.39 -19.12 2.26
N VAL A 361 4.09 -19.08 1.95
CA VAL A 361 3.22 -20.22 1.63
C VAL A 361 2.22 -19.76 0.57
N ASP A 362 1.97 -20.59 -0.45
CA ASP A 362 0.97 -20.30 -1.48
C ASP A 362 -0.44 -20.41 -0.90
N LEU A 363 -1.14 -19.28 -0.79
CA LEU A 363 -2.48 -19.23 -0.20
C LEU A 363 -3.55 -19.53 -1.26
N ALA A 364 -4.36 -20.56 -1.00
CA ALA A 364 -5.60 -20.77 -1.74
C ALA A 364 -6.59 -19.63 -1.44
N VAL A 365 -7.46 -19.33 -2.41
CA VAL A 365 -8.47 -18.28 -2.31
C VAL A 365 -9.86 -18.89 -2.53
N PRO A 366 -10.91 -18.48 -1.77
CA PRO A 366 -10.88 -17.49 -0.68
C PRO A 366 -10.19 -18.01 0.60
N SER A 367 -9.54 -17.13 1.36
CA SER A 367 -8.87 -17.47 2.63
C SER A 367 -8.97 -16.37 3.68
N LEU A 368 -9.06 -16.77 4.95
CA LEU A 368 -9.07 -15.91 6.13
C LEU A 368 -7.71 -15.98 6.85
N VAL A 369 -6.95 -14.90 6.87
CA VAL A 369 -5.67 -14.84 7.58
C VAL A 369 -5.70 -13.74 8.63
N VAL A 370 -4.89 -13.87 9.67
CA VAL A 370 -4.57 -12.73 10.54
C VAL A 370 -3.14 -12.30 10.24
N VAL A 371 -2.93 -11.00 10.09
CA VAL A 371 -1.61 -10.38 9.89
C VAL A 371 -1.26 -9.55 11.11
N ASP A 372 -0.06 -9.72 11.64
CA ASP A 372 0.53 -8.78 12.60
C ASP A 372 1.13 -7.59 11.83
N PRO A 373 0.58 -6.37 11.99
CA PRO A 373 1.01 -5.19 11.25
C PRO A 373 2.38 -4.64 11.69
N VAL A 374 2.96 -5.12 12.79
CA VAL A 374 4.25 -4.70 13.33
C VAL A 374 5.33 -5.75 13.04
N THR A 375 5.08 -7.00 13.44
CA THR A 375 6.06 -8.07 13.27
C THR A 375 6.09 -8.65 11.86
N GLN A 376 5.13 -8.29 11.00
CA GLN A 376 4.94 -8.86 9.66
C GLN A 376 4.75 -10.39 9.66
N GLN A 377 4.19 -10.92 10.75
CA GLN A 377 3.83 -12.32 10.88
C GLN A 377 2.40 -12.57 10.34
N VAL A 378 2.15 -13.78 9.87
CA VAL A 378 0.84 -14.23 9.38
C VAL A 378 0.43 -15.47 10.17
N TYR A 379 -0.83 -15.50 10.59
CA TYR A 379 -1.46 -16.66 11.20
C TYR A 379 -2.47 -17.22 10.21
N LEU A 380 -2.31 -18.50 9.87
CA LEU A 380 -3.25 -19.22 9.00
C LEU A 380 -4.25 -19.97 9.87
N ASN A 381 -5.51 -20.03 9.41
CA ASN A 381 -6.51 -20.86 10.06
C ASN A 381 -6.25 -22.34 9.70
N PRO A 382 -5.93 -23.21 10.67
CA PRO A 382 -5.56 -24.60 10.40
C PRO A 382 -6.70 -25.41 9.76
N ASN A 383 -7.94 -24.97 9.89
CA ASN A 383 -9.11 -25.67 9.33
C ASN A 383 -9.37 -25.32 7.85
N GLN A 384 -8.57 -24.45 7.22
CA GLN A 384 -8.74 -24.06 5.81
C GLN A 384 -8.50 -25.20 4.81
N THR A 385 -7.65 -26.16 5.16
CA THR A 385 -7.22 -27.22 4.24
C THR A 385 -8.19 -28.39 4.15
N VAL A 386 -9.29 -28.39 4.92
CA VAL A 386 -10.09 -29.60 5.18
C VAL A 386 -11.12 -29.90 4.08
N VAL A 387 -11.58 -28.92 3.29
CA VAL A 387 -12.59 -29.14 2.23
C VAL A 387 -12.30 -28.30 0.98
N ASN A 388 -12.38 -28.94 -0.19
CA ASN A 388 -12.20 -28.39 -1.54
C ASN A 388 -12.97 -27.06 -1.80
N GLY A 389 -12.40 -25.92 -1.39
CA GLY A 389 -12.86 -24.57 -1.74
C GLY A 389 -14.26 -24.16 -1.23
N LEU A 390 -14.93 -24.95 -0.38
CA LEU A 390 -16.34 -24.76 -0.06
C LEU A 390 -16.66 -24.69 1.45
N PHE A 391 -16.60 -23.47 1.97
CA PHE A 391 -17.58 -22.88 2.89
C PHE A 391 -18.28 -23.76 3.95
N THR A 392 -17.55 -24.07 5.02
CA THR A 392 -18.12 -24.27 6.37
C THR A 392 -17.47 -23.35 7.42
N LEU A 393 -16.90 -22.23 6.98
CA LEU A 393 -16.51 -21.14 7.87
C LEU A 393 -17.79 -20.43 8.33
N GLU A 394 -18.41 -20.97 9.37
CA GLU A 394 -19.45 -20.29 10.11
C GLU A 394 -18.83 -19.12 10.91
N PRO A 395 -19.59 -18.07 11.26
CA PRO A 395 -19.08 -16.95 12.04
C PRO A 395 -18.42 -17.41 13.36
N GLU A 396 -18.89 -18.49 13.95
CA GLU A 396 -18.37 -19.09 15.19
C GLU A 396 -16.98 -19.73 14.99
N VAL A 397 -16.73 -20.33 13.81
CA VAL A 397 -15.42 -20.88 13.43
C VAL A 397 -14.41 -19.75 13.18
N ALA A 398 -14.85 -18.62 12.59
CA ALA A 398 -14.01 -17.43 12.45
C ALA A 398 -13.65 -16.84 13.83
N VAL A 399 -14.65 -16.70 14.73
CA VAL A 399 -14.43 -16.19 16.09
C VAL A 399 -13.49 -17.08 16.90
N SER A 400 -13.66 -18.41 16.88
CA SER A 400 -12.76 -19.33 17.59
C SER A 400 -11.33 -19.32 17.03
N PHE A 401 -11.15 -19.13 15.72
CA PHE A 401 -9.83 -18.88 15.14
C PHE A 401 -9.22 -17.57 15.67
N PHE A 402 -9.96 -16.47 15.70
CA PHE A 402 -9.47 -15.20 16.26
C PHE A 402 -9.10 -15.35 17.74
N MET A 403 -9.95 -15.99 18.56
CA MET A 403 -9.63 -16.30 19.97
C MET A 403 -8.29 -17.05 20.07
N ALA A 404 -8.14 -18.14 19.29
CA ALA A 404 -6.95 -18.99 19.31
C ALA A 404 -5.66 -18.29 18.87
N VAL A 405 -5.73 -17.28 18.00
CA VAL A 405 -4.58 -16.44 17.62
C VAL A 405 -4.15 -15.55 18.79
N THR A 406 -5.07 -14.81 19.40
CA THR A 406 -4.77 -13.92 20.55
C THR A 406 -4.41 -14.69 21.83
N GLU A 407 -4.86 -15.94 21.96
CA GLU A 407 -4.46 -16.86 23.04
C GLU A 407 -3.12 -17.59 22.74
N GLY A 408 -2.46 -17.31 21.60
CA GLY A 408 -1.17 -17.89 21.24
C GLY A 408 -1.20 -19.37 20.86
N ARG A 409 -2.38 -19.96 20.62
CA ARG A 409 -2.52 -21.37 20.21
C ARG A 409 -2.20 -21.60 18.73
N VAL A 410 -2.32 -20.58 17.89
CA VAL A 410 -1.98 -20.64 16.46
C VAL A 410 -0.53 -20.21 16.26
N LYS A 411 0.27 -21.07 15.63
CA LYS A 411 1.66 -20.76 15.29
C LYS A 411 1.74 -19.76 14.14
N ALA A 412 2.43 -18.64 14.39
CA ALA A 412 2.75 -17.65 13.37
C ALA A 412 3.78 -18.17 12.35
N ILE A 413 3.64 -17.71 11.11
CA ILE A 413 4.59 -17.87 10.00
C ILE A 413 4.98 -16.51 9.42
N GLY A 414 5.97 -16.44 8.53
CA GLY A 414 6.50 -15.16 8.05
C GLY A 414 7.34 -14.45 9.12
N GLY A 415 7.23 -13.13 9.19
CA GLY A 415 7.92 -12.27 10.16
C GLY A 415 9.03 -11.39 9.57
N ASN A 416 9.36 -10.31 10.29
CA ASN A 416 10.27 -9.25 9.85
C ASN A 416 11.76 -9.50 10.17
N SER A 417 12.12 -10.61 10.82
CA SER A 417 13.51 -10.98 11.18
C SER A 417 14.44 -11.08 9.97
N PHE A 418 15.72 -10.72 10.12
CA PHE A 418 16.72 -10.75 9.03
C PHE A 418 16.79 -12.09 8.28
N LEU A 419 16.87 -13.21 9.02
CA LEU A 419 16.89 -14.56 8.43
C LEU A 419 15.59 -14.88 7.66
N THR A 420 14.44 -14.40 8.13
CA THR A 420 13.17 -14.56 7.43
C THR A 420 13.13 -13.73 6.14
N ARG A 421 13.59 -12.47 6.19
CA ARG A 421 13.70 -11.62 4.99
C ARG A 421 14.60 -12.26 3.93
N LEU A 422 15.74 -12.83 4.34
CA LEU A 422 16.68 -13.52 3.44
C LEU A 422 16.05 -14.79 2.83
N ARG A 423 15.33 -15.60 3.64
CA ARG A 423 14.58 -16.77 3.16
C ARG A 423 13.46 -16.39 2.18
N ARG A 424 12.71 -15.30 2.46
CA ARG A 424 11.67 -14.77 1.58
C ARG A 424 12.26 -14.30 0.24
N LEU A 425 13.36 -13.55 0.28
CA LEU A 425 14.10 -13.13 -0.92
C LEU A 425 14.57 -14.34 -1.75
N GLY A 426 15.16 -15.34 -1.10
CA GLY A 426 15.59 -16.57 -1.78
C GLY A 426 14.42 -17.33 -2.42
N ARG A 427 13.29 -17.47 -1.72
CA ARG A 427 12.08 -18.10 -2.27
C ARG A 427 11.51 -17.33 -3.45
N LYS A 428 11.46 -16.00 -3.36
CA LYS A 428 10.99 -15.11 -4.44
C LYS A 428 11.86 -15.27 -5.69
N LEU A 429 13.19 -15.18 -5.53
CA LEU A 429 14.14 -15.40 -6.63
C LEU A 429 13.97 -16.78 -7.28
N VAL A 430 13.79 -17.85 -6.50
CA VAL A 430 13.53 -19.19 -7.05
C VAL A 430 12.19 -19.25 -7.79
N SER A 431 11.13 -18.64 -7.25
CA SER A 431 9.80 -18.58 -7.89
C SER A 431 9.85 -17.82 -9.22
N ASP A 432 10.46 -16.63 -9.22
CA ASP A 432 10.62 -15.78 -10.41
C ASP A 432 11.51 -16.45 -11.48
N LEU A 433 12.60 -17.12 -11.07
CA LEU A 433 13.46 -17.89 -11.98
C LEU A 433 12.75 -19.10 -12.58
N LEU A 434 11.94 -19.82 -11.80
CA LEU A 434 11.12 -20.92 -12.30
C LEU A 434 10.06 -20.41 -13.28
N ALA A 435 9.33 -19.34 -12.93
CA ALA A 435 8.36 -18.70 -13.82
C ALA A 435 9.00 -18.23 -15.13
N PHE A 436 10.19 -17.62 -15.07
CA PHE A 436 10.97 -17.24 -16.24
C PHE A 436 11.39 -18.47 -17.08
N ALA A 437 11.85 -19.55 -16.45
CA ALA A 437 12.25 -20.78 -17.13
C ALA A 437 11.06 -21.48 -17.82
N TYR A 438 9.86 -21.45 -17.23
CA TYR A 438 8.65 -21.95 -17.86
C TYR A 438 8.17 -21.05 -19.01
N ALA A 439 8.27 -19.72 -18.88
CA ALA A 439 7.85 -18.77 -19.92
C ALA A 439 8.82 -18.70 -21.11
N TYR A 440 10.13 -18.80 -20.85
CA TYR A 440 11.20 -18.61 -21.84
C TYR A 440 12.27 -19.71 -21.73
N PRO A 441 11.94 -20.99 -21.96
CA PRO A 441 12.85 -22.11 -21.71
C PRO A 441 14.18 -21.96 -22.46
N MET A 442 14.17 -21.53 -23.72
CA MET A 442 15.38 -21.33 -24.52
C MET A 442 16.30 -20.23 -23.95
N ALA A 443 15.72 -19.14 -23.40
CA ALA A 443 16.49 -18.08 -22.78
C ALA A 443 17.08 -18.53 -21.43
N ALA A 444 16.33 -19.31 -20.65
CA ALA A 444 16.82 -19.90 -19.40
C ALA A 444 17.96 -20.91 -19.65
N PHE A 445 17.86 -21.78 -20.66
CA PHE A 445 18.96 -22.65 -21.07
C PHE A 445 20.21 -21.87 -21.46
N LEU A 446 20.07 -20.77 -22.20
CA LEU A 446 21.20 -19.91 -22.59
C LEU A 446 21.86 -19.23 -21.37
N MET A 447 21.05 -18.71 -20.44
CA MET A 447 21.51 -18.08 -19.20
C MET A 447 22.22 -19.04 -18.24
N ILE A 448 21.90 -20.35 -18.26
CA ILE A 448 22.56 -21.36 -17.42
C ILE A 448 23.79 -21.96 -18.12
N SER A 449 23.70 -22.21 -19.43
CA SER A 449 24.77 -22.87 -20.20
C SER A 449 26.01 -21.99 -20.38
N ILE A 450 25.87 -20.69 -20.64
CA ILE A 450 27.02 -19.79 -20.86
C ILE A 450 27.91 -19.68 -19.61
N PRO A 451 27.39 -19.39 -18.40
CA PRO A 451 28.21 -19.37 -17.20
C PRO A 451 28.80 -20.74 -16.84
N SER A 452 28.07 -21.83 -17.09
CA SER A 452 28.55 -23.19 -16.84
C SER A 452 29.72 -23.58 -17.76
N LEU A 453 29.63 -23.26 -19.06
CA LEU A 453 30.73 -23.41 -20.02
C LEU A 453 31.95 -22.57 -19.62
N LEU A 454 31.74 -21.33 -19.21
CA LEU A 454 32.82 -20.42 -18.83
C LEU A 454 33.50 -20.87 -17.52
N ALA A 455 32.73 -21.33 -16.52
CA ALA A 455 33.27 -21.91 -15.29
C ALA A 455 34.02 -23.22 -15.56
N SER A 456 33.49 -24.10 -16.42
CA SER A 456 34.17 -25.33 -16.84
C SER A 456 35.49 -25.03 -17.55
N PHE A 457 35.52 -24.02 -18.43
CA PHE A 457 36.74 -23.57 -19.11
C PHE A 457 37.77 -22.98 -18.13
N VAL A 458 37.35 -22.19 -17.13
CA VAL A 458 38.23 -21.68 -16.08
C VAL A 458 38.81 -22.82 -15.24
N CYS A 459 37.99 -23.79 -14.81
CA CYS A 459 38.49 -24.97 -14.08
C CYS A 459 39.47 -25.80 -14.94
N TYR A 460 39.18 -25.99 -16.23
CA TYR A 460 40.08 -26.66 -17.16
C TYR A 460 41.43 -25.94 -17.28
N LEU A 461 41.42 -24.60 -17.43
CA LEU A 461 42.65 -23.81 -17.47
C LEU A 461 43.44 -23.90 -16.15
N CYS A 462 42.77 -23.83 -14.99
CA CYS A 462 43.43 -24.00 -13.69
C CYS A 462 44.10 -25.36 -13.56
N CYS A 463 43.45 -26.46 -13.98
CA CYS A 463 44.02 -27.80 -13.92
C CYS A 463 45.14 -28.03 -14.96
N CYS A 464 45.03 -27.47 -16.17
CA CYS A 464 45.99 -27.71 -17.26
C CYS A 464 47.18 -26.73 -17.28
N LEU A 465 47.20 -25.70 -16.44
CA LEU A 465 48.34 -24.80 -16.27
C LEU A 465 49.30 -25.23 -15.14
N ASP A 466 48.89 -26.16 -14.28
CA ASP A 466 49.71 -26.68 -13.17
C ASP A 466 50.83 -27.62 -13.66
N GLU A 467 50.63 -28.33 -14.78
CA GLU A 467 51.62 -29.27 -15.37
C GLU A 467 52.86 -28.61 -16.02
N ARG A 468 53.02 -27.27 -15.97
CA ARG A 468 54.09 -26.55 -16.70
C ARG A 468 55.18 -25.90 -15.85
N TYR A 469 55.34 -26.30 -14.59
CA TYR A 469 56.39 -25.75 -13.70
C TYR A 469 57.40 -26.77 -13.14
N ASP A 470 57.39 -28.01 -13.61
CA ASP A 470 58.38 -29.05 -13.26
C ASP A 470 59.39 -29.34 -14.38
N GLU A 471 60.29 -28.38 -14.67
CA GLU A 471 61.59 -28.69 -15.29
C GLU A 471 62.75 -28.15 -14.42
N PRO A 472 63.71 -28.99 -13.99
CA PRO A 472 64.74 -28.59 -13.05
C PRO A 472 65.93 -27.91 -13.75
N MET A 473 66.14 -26.62 -13.48
CA MET A 473 67.42 -25.96 -13.78
C MET A 473 68.50 -26.49 -12.85
N ALA A 474 69.58 -27.02 -13.44
CA ALA A 474 70.73 -27.52 -12.71
C ALA A 474 71.55 -26.37 -12.09
N ASP A 475 71.91 -26.49 -10.81
CA ASP A 475 73.10 -25.84 -10.26
C ASP A 475 73.92 -26.87 -9.49
N GLU A 476 75.19 -26.98 -9.87
CA GLU A 476 76.11 -28.07 -9.54
C GLU A 476 77.12 -27.60 -8.48
N SER A 477 76.61 -27.15 -7.33
CA SER A 477 77.43 -26.37 -6.37
C SER A 477 77.21 -26.67 -4.88
N VAL A 478 76.33 -27.62 -4.49
CA VAL A 478 76.06 -27.96 -3.07
C VAL A 478 76.05 -29.47 -2.79
N LYS A 479 77.11 -30.19 -3.22
CA LYS A 479 77.33 -31.62 -2.87
C LYS A 479 78.51 -31.89 -1.95
N GLU A 480 79.23 -30.85 -1.51
CA GLU A 480 80.50 -30.98 -0.80
C GLU A 480 80.48 -30.32 0.59
N LEU A 481 79.47 -30.67 1.41
CA LEU A 481 79.49 -30.41 2.86
C LEU A 481 78.68 -31.45 3.65
N MET A 482 79.35 -32.59 3.85
CA MET A 482 79.33 -33.44 5.07
C MET A 482 78.03 -34.19 5.45
N LYS A 483 78.05 -35.47 5.09
CA LYS A 483 77.53 -36.63 5.86
C LYS A 483 78.52 -37.00 7.00
N PRO A 484 78.20 -37.93 7.93
CA PRO A 484 77.14 -37.91 8.96
C PRO A 484 77.73 -38.20 10.37
N MET A 485 76.91 -38.30 11.44
CA MET A 485 77.16 -39.23 12.58
C MET A 485 75.98 -39.28 13.58
N ASP A 486 75.28 -40.42 13.55
CA ASP A 486 74.75 -41.29 14.61
C ASP A 486 74.17 -40.78 15.97
N ASP A 487 73.04 -41.41 16.31
CA ASP A 487 72.48 -41.79 17.63
C ASP A 487 72.45 -40.82 18.82
N ALA A 488 71.24 -40.52 19.29
CA ALA A 488 70.70 -41.18 20.50
C ALA A 488 69.22 -40.82 20.81
N SER A 489 68.57 -41.72 21.55
CA SER A 489 67.23 -41.58 22.15
C SER A 489 67.06 -40.35 23.06
N MET A 490 65.81 -39.87 23.24
CA MET A 490 65.02 -40.12 24.47
C MET A 490 63.62 -39.46 24.41
N THR A 491 62.60 -40.19 24.85
CA THR A 491 61.22 -39.71 25.06
C THR A 491 61.08 -38.87 26.34
N VAL A 492 60.13 -37.92 26.36
CA VAL A 492 59.23 -37.62 27.50
C VAL A 492 58.03 -36.76 27.03
N HIS A 493 56.89 -36.96 27.69
CA HIS A 493 55.56 -36.38 27.40
C HIS A 493 55.23 -35.12 28.24
N ARG A 494 54.03 -34.55 27.97
CA ARG A 494 53.17 -33.65 28.79
C ARG A 494 53.42 -32.14 28.64
N GLU A 495 52.41 -31.37 28.20
CA GLU A 495 51.27 -30.77 28.97
C GLU A 495 51.77 -29.73 30.01
N SER A 496 51.21 -28.52 30.16
CA SER A 496 50.00 -27.92 29.59
C SER A 496 49.94 -26.37 29.75
N THR A 497 49.08 -25.73 28.96
CA THR A 497 48.41 -24.41 29.11
C THR A 497 48.76 -23.41 30.24
N SER A 498 49.14 -22.16 29.90
CA SER A 498 48.65 -20.87 30.48
C SER A 498 49.39 -19.67 29.80
N SER A 499 48.71 -18.73 29.12
CA SER A 499 48.09 -17.47 29.61
C SER A 499 49.02 -16.23 29.77
N THR A 500 48.96 -15.33 28.77
CA THR A 500 48.64 -13.88 28.90
C THR A 500 49.74 -12.78 29.14
N ARG A 501 50.00 -12.01 28.05
CA ARG A 501 50.16 -10.51 27.88
C ARG A 501 51.51 -9.75 27.91
N ARG A 502 51.61 -8.85 26.90
CA ARG A 502 52.37 -7.56 26.75
C ARG A 502 53.91 -7.68 26.70
N GLY A 503 54.68 -7.07 25.78
CA GLY A 503 54.44 -6.15 24.63
C GLY A 503 55.77 -5.98 23.82
N GLN A 504 56.09 -4.95 23.02
CA GLN A 504 55.37 -3.76 22.51
C GLN A 504 56.20 -3.06 21.38
N SER A 505 55.56 -2.43 20.36
CA SER A 505 56.17 -1.59 19.27
C SER A 505 57.04 -2.32 18.21
N VAL A 506 57.22 -1.88 16.95
CA VAL A 506 57.31 -0.52 16.34
C VAL A 506 56.64 -0.44 14.93
N PHE A 507 56.32 0.80 14.48
CA PHE A 507 55.98 1.30 13.12
C PHE A 507 56.57 0.53 11.90
N SER A 508 56.07 0.57 10.66
CA SER A 508 54.89 1.14 9.94
C SER A 508 54.86 0.47 8.53
N ARG A 509 53.85 0.50 7.63
CA ARG A 509 53.09 1.63 7.04
C ARG A 509 52.07 1.03 6.01
N SER A 510 51.03 1.79 5.62
CA SER A 510 50.17 1.57 4.43
C SER A 510 49.07 0.48 4.46
N THR A 511 47.93 0.80 5.08
CA THR A 511 46.59 0.89 4.43
C THR A 511 45.64 1.59 5.40
N LYS A 512 44.77 2.50 4.91
CA LYS A 512 43.81 3.26 5.75
C LYS A 512 42.55 3.60 4.96
N GLN A 513 41.44 3.77 5.68
CA GLN A 513 40.07 4.07 5.21
C GLN A 513 39.40 2.90 4.45
N TYR A 514 38.28 2.31 4.86
CA TYR A 514 37.35 2.60 5.97
C TYR A 514 37.12 1.37 6.86
N SER A 515 37.47 1.46 8.15
CA SER A 515 37.12 0.44 9.16
C SER A 515 37.11 1.03 10.58
N GLU A 516 36.49 2.19 10.74
CA GLU A 516 36.30 2.85 12.03
C GLU A 516 34.84 3.32 12.16
N LEU A 517 34.01 2.46 12.76
CA LEU A 517 32.84 2.84 13.56
C LEU A 517 32.69 1.72 14.60
N GLY A 518 32.93 2.05 15.87
CA GLY A 518 32.67 1.14 16.99
C GLY A 518 31.17 0.90 17.18
N PRO A 519 30.76 0.09 18.18
CA PRO A 519 29.35 -0.05 18.51
C PRO A 519 28.80 1.32 18.91
N VAL A 520 27.96 1.89 18.04
CA VAL A 520 27.40 3.22 18.23
C VAL A 520 26.37 3.16 19.34
N ASP A 521 26.56 3.95 20.39
CA ASP A 521 25.59 4.03 21.49
C ASP A 521 24.27 4.58 20.93
N SER A 522 23.18 3.84 21.17
CA SER A 522 21.87 4.15 20.60
C SER A 522 21.29 5.46 21.12
N LYS A 523 21.82 6.01 22.24
CA LYS A 523 21.51 7.37 22.68
C LYS A 523 22.15 8.44 21.78
N GLU A 524 23.42 8.29 21.43
CA GLU A 524 24.17 9.35 20.74
C GLU A 524 23.60 9.62 19.32
N VAL A 525 23.15 8.58 18.63
CA VAL A 525 22.44 8.71 17.32
C VAL A 525 21.02 9.26 17.46
N VAL A 526 20.35 9.05 18.60
CA VAL A 526 19.03 9.63 18.86
C VAL A 526 19.17 11.12 19.17
N ASP A 527 20.17 11.50 19.97
CA ASP A 527 20.45 12.90 20.32
C ASP A 527 20.96 13.70 19.10
N GLU A 528 21.83 13.13 18.26
CA GLU A 528 22.29 13.76 17.00
C GLU A 528 21.12 13.98 16.02
N LYS A 529 20.22 13.00 15.89
CA LYS A 529 19.00 13.16 15.07
C LYS A 529 17.99 14.12 15.68
N HIS A 530 17.91 14.21 17.01
CA HIS A 530 17.06 15.18 17.68
C HIS A 530 17.61 16.60 17.48
N ALA A 531 18.93 16.81 17.58
CA ALA A 531 19.58 18.08 17.28
C ALA A 531 19.33 18.52 15.83
N ALA A 532 19.55 17.65 14.86
CA ALA A 532 19.28 17.93 13.44
C ALA A 532 17.78 18.27 13.17
N TYR A 533 16.86 17.64 13.90
CA TYR A 533 15.43 17.94 13.81
C TYR A 533 15.07 19.31 14.42
N GLN A 534 15.66 19.69 15.55
CA GLN A 534 15.46 21.03 16.14
C GLN A 534 16.12 22.14 15.31
N GLU A 535 17.24 21.86 14.64
CA GLU A 535 17.89 22.80 13.71
C GLU A 535 17.06 23.00 12.44
N TRP A 536 16.50 21.92 11.87
CA TRP A 536 15.52 22.00 10.77
C TRP A 536 14.28 22.81 11.16
N LYS A 537 13.80 22.67 12.40
CA LYS A 537 12.65 23.42 12.95
C LYS A 537 12.95 24.91 13.16
N LYS A 538 14.22 25.31 13.30
CA LYS A 538 14.66 26.69 13.56
C LYS A 538 14.97 27.49 12.28
N ASN A 539 15.11 26.80 11.15
CA ASN A 539 15.35 27.38 9.82
C ASN A 539 14.06 27.41 8.95
N ARG A 540 12.89 27.42 9.61
CA ARG A 540 11.54 27.65 9.09
C ARG A 540 10.83 28.65 9.99
#